data_AF-A0A2R6ELY9-F1
#
_entry.id   AF-A0A2R6ELY9-F1
#
_cell.length_a   1.000
_cell.length_b   1.000
_cell.length_c   1.000
_cell.angle_alpha   90.00
_cell.angle_beta   90.00
_cell.angle_gamma   90.00
#
_symmetry.space_group_name_H-M   'P 1'
#
loop_
_entity.id
_entity.type
_entity.pdbx_description
1 polymer ?
#
loop_
_entity_poly.entity_id
_entity_poly.type
_entity_poly.pdbx_seq_one_letter_code
_entity_poly.pdbx_strand_id
1 'polypeptide(L)'
;MKLADLLKERLDVENQDVWDNERTPTPVQCFAVRLHSMGLSLREVKAVLGWLGVDRCHQTIWDWKETLAETQSDPSTTEPSRVAVDEKQIEIDGEEQWLYAAIDTDSKLL
;
A
#
# COMPACT_ATOMS: atom_id res chain seq x y z
N MET A 1 3.65 -6.54 -25.11
CA MET A 1 4.16 -6.67 -23.73
C MET A 1 2.96 -6.80 -22.80
N LYS A 2 2.94 -7.77 -21.88
CA LYS A 2 1.82 -7.87 -20.92
C LYS A 2 1.97 -6.75 -19.89
N LEU A 3 0.85 -6.26 -19.35
CA LEU A 3 0.86 -5.21 -18.33
C LEU A 3 1.77 -5.58 -17.15
N ALA A 4 1.71 -6.84 -16.69
CA ALA A 4 2.55 -7.31 -15.60
C ALA A 4 4.06 -7.18 -15.89
N ASP A 5 4.50 -7.44 -17.12
CA ASP A 5 5.92 -7.33 -17.51
C ASP A 5 6.37 -5.86 -17.45
N LEU A 6 5.54 -4.96 -17.98
CA LEU A 6 5.80 -3.51 -17.95
C LEU A 6 5.85 -2.99 -16.50
N LEU A 7 4.88 -3.37 -15.67
CA LEU A 7 4.82 -2.93 -14.28
C LEU A 7 6.02 -3.46 -13.48
N LYS A 8 6.43 -4.70 -13.73
CA LYS A 8 7.64 -5.28 -13.13
C LYS A 8 8.90 -4.49 -13.51
N GLU A 9 9.03 -4.07 -14.77
CA GLU A 9 10.17 -3.25 -15.23
C GLU A 9 10.17 -1.83 -14.65
N ARG A 10 8.98 -1.23 -14.46
CA ARG A 10 8.85 0.21 -14.19
C ARG A 10 8.64 0.59 -12.74
N LEU A 11 8.01 -0.26 -11.95
CA LEU A 11 7.59 0.10 -10.59
C LEU A 11 8.53 -0.39 -9.50
N ASP A 12 9.60 -1.11 -9.86
CA ASP A 12 10.56 -1.74 -8.93
C ASP A 12 9.85 -2.35 -7.72
N VAL A 13 8.78 -3.10 -8.03
CA VAL A 13 7.91 -3.65 -7.00
C VAL A 13 8.69 -4.75 -6.30
N GLU A 14 9.08 -4.51 -5.05
CA GLU A 14 9.60 -5.56 -4.17
C GLU A 14 8.64 -6.75 -4.27
N ASN A 15 9.17 -7.94 -4.52
CA ASN A 15 8.34 -9.12 -4.74
C ASN A 15 7.66 -9.48 -3.41
N GLN A 16 6.46 -8.94 -3.22
CA GLN A 16 5.60 -9.23 -2.10
C GLN A 16 4.99 -10.61 -2.36
N ASP A 17 5.57 -11.65 -1.76
CA ASP A 17 5.06 -13.04 -1.71
C ASP A 17 3.74 -13.15 -0.92
N VAL A 18 3.07 -12.02 -0.69
CA VAL A 18 1.91 -11.85 0.18
C VAL A 18 0.63 -12.40 -0.46
N TRP A 19 0.57 -12.44 -1.80
CA TRP A 19 -0.62 -12.88 -2.54
C TRP A 19 -0.40 -14.18 -3.30
N ASP A 20 0.31 -15.11 -2.68
CA ASP A 20 0.51 -16.45 -3.25
C ASP A 20 -0.84 -17.10 -3.61
N ASN A 21 -0.90 -17.67 -4.82
CA ASN A 21 -2.07 -18.33 -5.43
C ASN A 21 -3.14 -17.43 -6.06
N GLU A 22 -2.92 -16.12 -6.11
CA GLU A 22 -3.82 -15.24 -6.86
C GLU A 22 -3.70 -15.42 -8.38
N ARG A 23 -4.84 -15.35 -9.08
CA ARG A 23 -4.87 -15.45 -10.56
C ARG A 23 -4.28 -14.22 -11.25
N THR A 24 -4.13 -13.13 -10.50
CA THR A 24 -3.66 -11.85 -11.02
C THR A 24 -2.16 -11.72 -10.70
N PRO A 25 -1.30 -11.36 -11.66
CA PRO A 25 0.14 -11.24 -11.37
C PRO A 25 0.42 -10.20 -10.27
N THR A 26 1.32 -10.50 -9.34
CA THR A 26 1.75 -9.61 -8.23
C THR A 26 2.01 -8.16 -8.65
N PRO A 27 2.71 -7.86 -9.77
CA PRO A 27 2.92 -6.47 -10.18
C PRO A 27 1.63 -5.68 -10.43
N VAL A 28 0.56 -6.35 -10.89
CA VAL A 28 -0.75 -5.74 -11.12
C VAL A 28 -1.48 -5.50 -9.79
N GLN A 29 -1.33 -6.40 -8.83
CA GLN A 29 -1.91 -6.26 -7.49
C GLN A 29 -1.27 -5.08 -6.74
N CYS A 30 0.07 -5.02 -6.71
CA CYS A 30 0.79 -3.88 -6.12
C CYS A 30 0.44 -2.57 -6.80
N PHE A 31 0.29 -2.58 -8.13
CA PHE A 31 -0.15 -1.40 -8.86
C PHE A 31 -1.54 -0.94 -8.42
N ALA A 32 -2.50 -1.86 -8.26
CA ALA A 32 -3.85 -1.56 -7.81
C ALA A 32 -3.86 -0.96 -6.39
N VAL A 33 -3.11 -1.57 -5.45
CA VAL A 33 -2.99 -1.07 -4.08
C VAL A 33 -2.32 0.32 -4.05
N ARG A 34 -1.29 0.53 -4.88
CA ARG A 34 -0.61 1.82 -4.99
C ARG A 34 -1.49 2.93 -5.58
N LEU A 35 -2.36 2.61 -6.53
CA LEU A 35 -3.37 3.55 -7.01
C LEU A 35 -4.33 3.96 -5.89
N HIS A 36 -4.77 3.00 -5.08
CA HIS A 36 -5.62 3.29 -3.92
C HIS A 36 -4.90 4.17 -2.89
N SER A 37 -3.63 3.89 -2.58
CA SER A 37 -2.84 4.70 -1.64
C SER A 37 -2.58 6.13 -2.15
N MET A 38 -2.69 6.37 -3.46
CA MET A 38 -2.63 7.71 -4.07
C MET A 38 -3.98 8.46 -4.02
N GLY A 39 -5.00 7.88 -3.38
CA GLY A 39 -6.29 8.53 -3.12
C GLY A 39 -7.43 8.09 -4.05
N LEU A 40 -7.20 7.16 -4.98
CA LEU A 40 -8.30 6.62 -5.78
C LEU A 40 -9.18 5.70 -4.93
N SER A 41 -10.49 5.82 -5.05
CA SER A 41 -11.41 4.81 -4.50
C SER A 41 -11.21 3.45 -5.19
N LEU A 42 -11.58 2.36 -4.53
CA LEU A 42 -11.49 1.00 -5.09
C LEU A 42 -12.26 0.84 -6.41
N ARG A 43 -13.34 1.61 -6.59
CA ARG A 43 -14.12 1.64 -7.83
C ARG A 43 -13.39 2.34 -8.96
N GLU A 44 -12.67 3.41 -8.66
CA GLU A 44 -11.79 4.09 -9.63
C GLU A 44 -10.61 3.20 -10.00
N VAL A 45 -10.00 2.52 -9.02
CA VAL A 45 -8.94 1.53 -9.32
C VAL A 45 -9.48 0.42 -10.22
N LYS A 46 -10.67 -0.12 -9.94
CA LYS A 46 -11.34 -1.08 -10.85
C LYS A 46 -11.47 -0.52 -12.27
N ALA A 47 -11.90 0.74 -12.42
CA ALA A 47 -12.05 1.36 -13.73
C ALA A 47 -10.71 1.47 -14.47
N VAL A 48 -9.65 1.90 -13.78
CA VAL A 48 -8.29 1.98 -14.34
C VAL A 48 -7.78 0.61 -14.77
N LEU A 49 -7.94 -0.42 -13.93
CA LEU A 49 -7.56 -1.79 -14.28
C LEU A 49 -8.34 -2.28 -15.51
N GLY A 50 -9.64 -1.99 -15.59
CA GLY A 50 -10.48 -2.30 -16.74
C GLY A 50 -9.97 -1.65 -18.03
N TRP A 51 -9.56 -0.37 -17.98
CA TRP A 51 -8.94 0.32 -19.14
C TRP A 51 -7.61 -0.32 -19.57
N LEU A 52 -6.88 -0.92 -18.63
CA LEU A 52 -5.64 -1.64 -18.89
C LEU A 52 -5.85 -3.13 -19.23
N GLY A 53 -7.10 -3.57 -19.41
CA GLY A 53 -7.45 -4.93 -19.81
C GLY A 53 -7.45 -5.96 -18.68
N VAL A 54 -7.51 -5.51 -17.43
CA VAL A 54 -7.58 -6.38 -16.24
C VAL A 54 -8.96 -6.23 -15.59
N ASP A 55 -9.80 -7.26 -15.73
CA ASP A 55 -11.13 -7.26 -15.13
C ASP A 55 -11.14 -7.87 -13.72
N ARG A 56 -11.42 -7.02 -12.73
CA ARG A 56 -11.55 -7.38 -11.31
C ARG A 56 -12.66 -6.59 -10.64
N CYS A 57 -13.26 -7.15 -9.61
CA CYS A 57 -14.21 -6.42 -8.79
C CYS A 57 -13.49 -5.56 -7.75
N HIS A 58 -14.17 -4.55 -7.23
CA HIS A 58 -13.63 -3.69 -6.19
C HIS A 58 -13.36 -4.45 -4.88
N GLN A 59 -14.11 -5.52 -4.62
CA GLN A 59 -13.88 -6.41 -3.47
C GLN A 59 -12.51 -7.09 -3.57
N THR A 60 -12.15 -7.65 -4.71
CA THR A 60 -10.82 -8.26 -4.90
C THR A 60 -9.69 -7.25 -4.69
N ILE A 61 -9.89 -5.99 -5.09
CA ILE A 61 -8.89 -4.93 -4.86
C ILE A 61 -8.79 -4.59 -3.36
N TRP A 62 -9.93 -4.57 -2.66
CA TRP A 62 -9.96 -4.42 -1.20
C TRP A 62 -9.22 -5.57 -0.51
N ASP A 63 -9.50 -6.81 -0.90
CA ASP A 63 -8.85 -8.00 -0.35
C ASP A 63 -7.32 -7.89 -0.50
N TRP A 64 -6.83 -7.49 -1.69
CA TRP A 64 -5.39 -7.28 -1.90
C TRP A 64 -4.79 -6.21 -0.97
N LYS A 65 -5.50 -5.09 -0.79
CA LYS A 65 -5.09 -4.01 0.13
C LYS A 65 -5.02 -4.53 1.56
N GLU A 66 -6.04 -5.26 2.02
CA GLU A 66 -6.06 -5.76 3.40
C GLU A 66 -4.97 -6.81 3.64
N THR A 67 -4.78 -7.77 2.73
CA THR A 67 -3.69 -8.76 2.86
C THR A 67 -2.33 -8.08 2.96
N LEU A 68 -2.10 -7.02 2.19
CA LEU A 68 -0.85 -6.26 2.29
C LEU A 68 -0.73 -5.53 3.63
N ALA A 69 -1.81 -4.87 4.08
CA ALA A 69 -1.82 -4.16 5.35
C ALA A 69 -1.55 -5.10 6.54
N GLU A 70 -2.09 -6.32 6.51
CA GLU A 70 -1.87 -7.33 7.56
C GLU A 70 -0.46 -7.93 7.55
N THR A 71 0.22 -7.91 6.41
CA THR A 71 1.56 -8.52 6.26
C THR A 71 2.70 -7.51 6.38
N GLN A 72 2.40 -6.22 6.21
CA GLN A 72 3.40 -5.17 6.37
C GLN A 72 3.89 -5.15 7.82
N SER A 73 5.19 -5.41 8.01
CA SER A 73 5.81 -5.29 9.32
C SER A 73 5.88 -3.83 9.74
N ASP A 74 5.91 -3.61 11.05
CA ASP A 74 6.24 -2.31 11.59
C ASP A 74 7.57 -1.81 10.98
N PRO A 75 7.68 -0.50 10.74
CA PRO A 75 8.91 0.08 10.25
C PRO A 75 10.06 -0.26 11.19
N SER A 76 11.27 -0.36 10.63
CA SER A 76 12.47 -0.73 11.40
C SER A 76 12.60 0.19 12.61
N THR A 77 12.57 -0.39 13.81
CA THR A 77 12.76 0.36 15.04
C THR A 77 14.25 0.63 15.27
N THR A 78 14.57 1.81 15.76
CA THR A 78 15.91 2.16 16.26
C THR A 78 15.85 2.53 17.75
N GLU A 79 16.99 2.50 18.45
CA GLU A 79 17.12 2.93 19.84
C GLU A 79 17.94 4.23 19.93
N PRO A 80 17.39 5.38 19.48
CA PRO A 80 18.14 6.62 19.41
C PRO A 80 18.20 7.29 20.78
N SER A 81 19.19 8.16 20.96
CA SER A 81 19.27 9.00 22.17
C SER A 81 18.25 10.14 22.18
N ARG A 82 17.71 10.53 21.01
CA ARG A 82 16.74 11.61 20.81
C ARG A 82 15.78 11.25 19.68
N VAL A 83 14.51 11.58 19.85
CA VAL A 83 13.49 11.44 18.81
C VAL A 83 12.76 12.76 18.59
N ALA A 84 12.32 13.00 17.35
CA ALA A 84 11.30 13.99 17.05
C ALA A 84 9.95 13.28 16.98
N VAL A 85 8.94 13.83 17.65
CA VAL A 85 7.59 13.28 17.67
C VAL A 85 6.65 14.29 17.02
N ASP A 86 5.79 13.81 16.12
CA ASP A 86 4.67 14.55 15.56
C ASP A 86 3.35 13.86 15.92
N GLU A 87 2.33 14.67 16.19
CA GLU A 87 0.99 14.23 16.54
C GLU A 87 -0.01 14.84 15.56
N LYS A 88 -0.84 13.99 14.97
CA LYS A 88 -1.88 14.43 14.03
C LYS A 88 -3.24 13.86 14.44
N GLN A 89 -4.17 14.76 14.75
CA GLN A 89 -5.57 14.38 14.88
C GLN A 89 -6.13 13.97 13.51
N ILE A 90 -6.81 12.83 13.47
CA ILE A 90 -7.49 12.28 12.30
C ILE A 90 -8.91 11.87 12.68
N GLU A 91 -9.78 11.72 11.69
CA GLU A 91 -11.14 11.19 11.89
C GLU A 91 -11.24 9.85 11.19
N ILE A 92 -11.64 8.80 11.92
CA ILE A 92 -11.91 7.47 11.38
C ILE A 92 -13.31 7.07 11.83
N ASP A 93 -14.18 6.74 10.88
CA ASP A 93 -15.57 6.35 11.13
C ASP A 93 -16.37 7.36 11.98
N GLY A 94 -16.05 8.66 11.83
CA GLY A 94 -16.70 9.74 12.58
C GLY A 94 -16.16 9.92 14.01
N GLU A 95 -15.13 9.17 14.41
CA GLU A 95 -14.46 9.29 15.69
C GLU A 95 -13.11 10.01 15.54
N GLU A 96 -12.84 10.96 16.44
CA GLU A 96 -11.54 11.61 16.52
C GLU A 96 -10.50 10.63 17.09
N GLN A 97 -9.41 10.44 16.34
CA GLN A 97 -8.27 9.63 16.71
C GLN A 97 -6.98 10.43 16.59
N TRP A 98 -5.91 9.95 17.22
CA TRP A 98 -4.60 10.58 17.19
C TRP A 98 -3.57 9.63 16.57
N LEU A 99 -2.95 10.08 15.48
CA LEU A 99 -1.82 9.43 14.85
C LEU A 99 -0.52 10.03 15.41
N TYR A 100 0.38 9.17 15.89
CA TYR A 100 1.68 9.57 16.41
C TYR A 100 2.77 9.00 15.51
N ALA A 101 3.78 9.81 15.20
CA ALA A 101 4.98 9.36 14.51
C ALA A 101 6.21 9.84 15.29
N ALA A 102 7.12 8.92 15.60
CA ALA A 102 8.40 9.24 16.22
C ALA A 102 9.52 8.85 15.25
N ILE A 103 10.46 9.75 15.01
CA ILE A 103 11.65 9.46 14.20
C ILE A 103 12.92 9.75 14.99
N ASP A 104 13.97 8.97 14.76
CA ASP A 104 15.32 9.34 15.15
C ASP A 104 15.74 10.61 14.41
N THR A 105 16.21 11.61 15.17
CA THR A 105 16.63 12.90 14.61
C THR A 105 17.86 12.80 13.72
N ASP A 106 18.70 11.78 13.93
CA ASP A 106 19.95 11.61 13.18
C ASP A 106 19.74 10.77 11.92
N SER A 107 19.24 9.54 12.05
CA SER A 107 19.03 8.63 10.91
C SER A 107 17.74 8.90 10.12
N LYS A 108 16.78 9.60 10.72
CA LYS A 108 15.42 9.82 10.16
C LYS A 108 14.64 8.53 9.93
N LEU A 109 15.02 7.45 10.61
CA LEU A 109 14.24 6.21 10.69
C LEU A 109 13.20 6.33 11.81
N LEU A 110 12.14 5.52 11.70
CA LEU A 110 11.10 5.41 12.74
C LEU A 110 11.61 4.61 13.95
#